data_AF-A0A1F6KC16-F1
#
_entry.id   AF-A0A1F6KC16-F1
#
_cell.length_a   1.000
_cell.length_b   1.000
_cell.length_c   1.000
_cell.angle_alpha   90.00
_cell.angle_beta   90.00
_cell.angle_gamma   90.00
#
_symmetry.space_group_name_H-M   'P 1'
#
loop_
_entity.id
_entity.type
_entity.pdbx_description
1 polymer ?
#
loop_
_entity_poly.entity_id
_entity_poly.type
_entity_poly.pdbx_seq_one_letter_code
_entity_poly.pdbx_strand_id
1 'polypeptide(L)'
;MQKPTDASDQVRKLGEKIEKADIPADLKDLLTERVSRLALLRASSGYLSSTYITEYESSVAYINWVVSLPWNKKTQDILNLTTAKSVMDKNHYGLSGVKEYILNYLSVLILKENQEKQLIPSKAPILCLVGLAGTGKTTLVYSIAESLGKKFERIPFGGMGDARALRGQSKAMPDAEPGYIIKKLVRAGSKNCVILLDELDRVSEHGMSDIMGVLVELLDPEQNKAFTDHYIDYPFDLSEVLFIATANNTTNISAAVLDRLEIIQMPSYTDQEKIVIAKSFFFPRIRAQTGLTENKIFIDDNLWPTVIRPLGYDSGIRSLYRTIEGMLRKAARIIVEGKAQTVHINSQNIKEFLLTW
;
A
#
# COMPACT_ATOMS: atom_id res chain seq x y z
N MET A 1 46.46 -25.33 -3.79
CA MET A 1 46.15 -24.42 -2.67
C MET A 1 45.34 -23.25 -3.21
N GLN A 2 44.03 -23.23 -2.95
CA GLN A 2 43.15 -22.11 -3.31
C GLN A 2 43.45 -20.89 -2.42
N LYS A 3 43.54 -19.70 -3.03
CA LYS A 3 43.88 -18.44 -2.36
C LYS A 3 42.76 -17.98 -1.40
N PRO A 4 43.09 -17.43 -0.21
CA PRO A 4 42.13 -16.83 0.72
C PRO A 4 41.77 -15.39 0.31
N THR A 5 41.24 -15.18 -0.90
CA THR A 5 40.99 -13.83 -1.45
C THR A 5 39.56 -13.30 -1.30
N ASP A 6 38.57 -14.13 -0.97
CA ASP A 6 37.16 -13.71 -1.11
C ASP A 6 36.62 -12.86 0.04
N ALA A 7 36.92 -13.22 1.30
CA ALA A 7 36.32 -12.51 2.43
C ALA A 7 36.84 -11.06 2.55
N SER A 8 38.09 -10.75 2.15
CA SER A 8 38.66 -9.37 2.27
C SER A 8 37.93 -8.42 1.32
N ASP A 9 37.48 -8.97 0.21
CA ASP A 9 36.73 -8.26 -0.79
C ASP A 9 35.30 -7.95 -0.31
N GLN A 10 34.70 -8.83 0.50
CA GLN A 10 33.36 -8.63 1.06
C GLN A 10 33.24 -7.44 2.02
N VAL A 11 34.15 -7.32 3.01
CA VAL A 11 34.14 -6.19 3.95
C VAL A 11 34.41 -4.87 3.21
N ARG A 12 35.32 -4.89 2.24
CA ARG A 12 35.58 -3.72 1.37
C ARG A 12 34.36 -3.32 0.56
N LYS A 13 33.64 -4.28 -0.03
CA LYS A 13 32.39 -4.03 -0.77
C LYS A 13 31.31 -3.38 0.10
N LEU A 14 31.23 -3.74 1.38
CA LEU A 14 30.32 -3.09 2.33
C LEU A 14 30.68 -1.61 2.54
N GLY A 15 31.96 -1.31 2.73
CA GLY A 15 32.45 0.07 2.83
C GLY A 15 32.14 0.88 1.57
N GLU A 16 32.43 0.34 0.38
CA GLU A 16 32.11 0.99 -0.90
C GLU A 16 30.60 1.23 -1.09
N LYS A 17 29.76 0.33 -0.57
CA LYS A 17 28.30 0.47 -0.62
C LYS A 17 27.81 1.62 0.28
N ILE A 18 28.35 1.74 1.49
CA ILE A 18 28.05 2.84 2.42
C ILE A 18 28.51 4.17 1.83
N GLU A 19 29.69 4.20 1.21
CA GLU A 19 30.23 5.42 0.62
C GLU A 19 29.35 6.02 -0.48
N LYS A 20 28.79 5.15 -1.34
CA LYS A 20 27.90 5.53 -2.45
C LYS A 20 26.46 5.79 -2.01
N ALA A 21 26.10 5.46 -0.78
CA ALA A 21 24.73 5.56 -0.30
C ALA A 21 24.41 7.01 0.09
N ASP A 22 23.22 7.46 -0.28
CA ASP A 22 22.67 8.75 0.11
C ASP A 22 21.96 8.59 1.46
N ILE A 23 22.75 8.63 2.53
CA ILE A 23 22.31 8.45 3.93
C ILE A 23 22.82 9.62 4.80
N PRO A 24 22.22 9.89 5.97
CA PRO A 24 22.68 10.92 6.89
C PRO A 24 24.17 10.74 7.29
N ALA A 25 24.90 11.85 7.46
CA ALA A 25 26.34 11.83 7.69
C ALA A 25 26.73 11.12 9.00
N ASP A 26 26.02 11.42 10.07
CA ASP A 26 26.15 10.75 11.37
C ASP A 26 25.85 9.24 11.30
N LEU A 27 24.83 8.85 10.53
CA LEU A 27 24.53 7.44 10.29
C LEU A 27 25.61 6.76 9.44
N LYS A 28 26.18 7.48 8.46
CA LYS A 28 27.29 7.01 7.63
C LYS A 28 28.54 6.74 8.47
N ASP A 29 28.86 7.64 9.41
CA ASP A 29 29.98 7.46 10.34
C ASP A 29 29.77 6.23 11.22
N LEU A 30 28.56 6.04 11.77
CA LEU A 30 28.21 4.88 12.58
C LEU A 30 28.33 3.55 11.81
N LEU A 31 27.89 3.52 10.54
CA LEU A 31 28.06 2.34 9.69
C LEU A 31 29.53 2.07 9.37
N THR A 32 30.33 3.12 9.17
CA THR A 32 31.77 3.02 8.86
C THR A 32 32.56 2.50 10.05
N GLU A 33 32.26 2.96 11.26
CA GLU A 33 32.81 2.41 12.51
C GLU A 33 32.44 0.93 12.66
N ARG A 34 31.18 0.56 12.39
CA ARG A 34 30.73 -0.83 12.44
C ARG A 34 31.50 -1.73 11.46
N VAL A 35 31.72 -1.29 10.23
CA VAL A 35 32.53 -2.03 9.23
C VAL A 35 33.99 -2.15 9.68
N SER A 36 34.54 -1.10 10.28
CA SER A 36 35.91 -1.11 10.83
C SER A 36 36.04 -2.13 11.97
N ARG A 37 35.04 -2.22 12.84
CA ARG A 37 34.98 -3.23 13.90
C ARG A 37 34.89 -4.65 13.35
N LEU A 38 34.12 -4.88 12.28
CA LEU A 38 34.07 -6.19 11.61
C LEU A 38 35.43 -6.59 11.02
N ALA A 39 36.16 -5.62 10.43
CA ALA A 39 37.50 -5.86 9.90
C ALA A 39 38.48 -6.25 11.02
N LEU A 40 38.42 -5.58 12.18
CA LEU A 40 39.22 -5.91 13.35
C LEU A 40 38.85 -7.29 13.92
N LEU A 41 37.56 -7.57 14.08
CA LEU A 41 37.06 -8.85 14.60
C LEU A 41 37.54 -10.01 13.73
N ARG A 42 37.54 -9.82 12.41
CA ARG A 42 38.08 -10.81 11.49
C ARG A 42 39.58 -11.05 11.69
N ALA A 43 40.35 -9.97 11.82
CA ALA A 43 41.79 -10.05 11.98
C ALA A 43 42.17 -10.77 13.29
N SER A 44 41.38 -10.60 14.36
CA SER A 44 41.64 -11.22 15.66
C SER A 44 41.08 -12.64 15.82
N SER A 45 39.85 -12.90 15.35
CA SER A 45 39.13 -14.17 15.59
C SER A 45 39.15 -15.14 14.41
N GLY A 46 39.57 -14.71 13.24
CA GLY A 46 39.54 -15.50 12.00
C GLY A 46 38.15 -15.52 11.34
N TYR A 47 38.13 -15.68 10.02
CA TYR A 47 36.91 -15.55 9.19
C TYR A 47 35.93 -16.75 9.31
N LEU A 48 36.36 -17.87 9.87
CA LEU A 48 35.53 -19.05 10.11
C LEU A 48 34.98 -19.10 11.54
N SER A 49 35.27 -18.10 12.38
CA SER A 49 34.71 -18.08 13.73
C SER A 49 33.21 -17.85 13.68
N SER A 50 32.45 -18.60 14.50
CA SER A 50 31.00 -18.45 14.58
C SER A 50 30.60 -17.01 14.91
N THR A 51 31.38 -16.35 15.79
CA THR A 51 31.15 -14.95 16.18
C THR A 51 31.31 -14.01 15.00
N TYR A 52 32.35 -14.18 14.17
CA TYR A 52 32.52 -13.34 12.97
C TYR A 52 31.38 -13.53 11.98
N ILE A 53 30.98 -14.77 11.70
CA ILE A 53 29.92 -15.07 10.72
C ILE A 53 28.61 -14.40 11.13
N THR A 54 28.17 -14.56 12.38
CA THR A 54 26.92 -13.97 12.87
C THR A 54 26.96 -12.43 12.84
N GLU A 55 28.06 -11.82 13.31
CA GLU A 55 28.21 -10.36 13.29
C GLU A 55 28.27 -9.80 11.86
N TYR A 56 28.93 -10.52 10.96
CA TYR A 56 29.01 -10.16 9.55
C TYR A 56 27.62 -10.22 8.89
N GLU A 57 26.88 -11.31 9.05
CA GLU A 57 25.53 -11.46 8.48
C GLU A 57 24.55 -10.41 9.01
N SER A 58 24.54 -10.20 10.33
CA SER A 58 23.72 -9.16 10.97
C SER A 58 24.06 -7.76 10.44
N SER A 59 25.35 -7.46 10.30
CA SER A 59 25.80 -6.17 9.79
C SER A 59 25.48 -5.97 8.31
N VAL A 60 25.64 -7.01 7.48
CA VAL A 60 25.25 -6.99 6.07
C VAL A 60 23.76 -6.73 5.95
N ALA A 61 22.92 -7.45 6.70
CA ALA A 61 21.47 -7.27 6.71
C ALA A 61 21.09 -5.83 7.12
N TYR A 62 21.67 -5.32 8.20
CA TYR A 62 21.43 -3.96 8.68
C TYR A 62 21.86 -2.89 7.66
N ILE A 63 23.08 -2.98 7.13
CA ILE A 63 23.58 -2.05 6.10
C ILE A 63 22.68 -2.10 4.86
N ASN A 64 22.23 -3.29 4.45
CA ASN A 64 21.33 -3.42 3.31
C ASN A 64 20.00 -2.70 3.53
N TRP A 65 19.41 -2.82 4.71
CA TRP A 65 18.18 -2.10 5.06
C TRP A 65 18.38 -0.58 5.07
N VAL A 66 19.42 -0.10 5.77
CA VAL A 66 19.72 1.33 5.91
C VAL A 66 20.02 1.97 4.56
N VAL A 67 20.84 1.34 3.71
CA VAL A 67 21.20 1.88 2.38
C VAL A 67 20.02 1.85 1.40
N SER A 68 19.06 0.93 1.58
CA SER A 68 17.90 0.83 0.68
C SER A 68 16.78 1.81 1.04
N LEU A 69 16.85 2.47 2.20
CA LEU A 69 15.88 3.48 2.60
C LEU A 69 16.00 4.74 1.74
N PRO A 70 14.87 5.34 1.31
CA PRO A 70 14.87 6.51 0.45
C PRO A 70 15.07 7.81 1.25
N TRP A 71 16.21 8.01 1.91
CA TRP A 71 16.45 9.15 2.82
C TRP A 71 16.18 10.51 2.17
N ASN A 72 16.69 10.75 0.96
CA ASN A 72 16.45 11.99 0.21
C ASN A 72 15.72 11.77 -1.13
N LYS A 73 15.44 10.52 -1.49
CA LYS A 73 14.82 10.17 -2.77
C LYS A 73 13.31 10.36 -2.73
N LYS A 74 12.79 11.22 -3.61
CA LYS A 74 11.36 11.51 -3.76
C LYS A 74 10.87 11.31 -5.20
N THR A 75 9.59 11.00 -5.37
CA THR A 75 8.90 11.11 -6.66
C THR A 75 8.56 12.56 -6.94
N GLN A 76 8.45 12.89 -8.23
CA GLN A 76 7.94 14.18 -8.65
C GLN A 76 6.41 14.20 -8.50
N ASP A 77 5.90 15.14 -7.72
CA ASP A 77 4.48 15.25 -7.44
C ASP A 77 3.74 15.97 -8.58
N ILE A 78 2.55 15.47 -8.92
CA ILE A 78 1.66 16.04 -9.93
C ILE A 78 0.64 16.93 -9.23
N LEU A 79 0.92 18.24 -9.21
CA LEU A 79 0.12 19.23 -8.50
C LEU A 79 -0.99 19.82 -9.39
N ASN A 80 -1.85 18.96 -9.95
CA ASN A 80 -2.90 19.38 -10.88
C ASN A 80 -4.27 18.76 -10.54
N LEU A 81 -5.20 19.61 -10.07
CA LEU A 81 -6.55 19.17 -9.67
C LEU A 81 -7.39 18.65 -10.85
N THR A 82 -7.22 19.22 -12.05
CA THR A 82 -7.93 18.75 -13.26
C THR A 82 -7.52 17.33 -13.61
N THR A 83 -6.22 17.05 -13.52
CA THR A 83 -5.66 15.71 -13.72
C THR A 83 -6.15 14.76 -12.64
N ALA A 84 -6.16 15.20 -11.38
CA ALA A 84 -6.67 14.38 -10.28
C ALA A 84 -8.14 14.00 -10.43
N LYS A 85 -8.99 14.98 -10.79
CA LYS A 85 -10.39 14.72 -11.11
C LYS A 85 -10.53 13.72 -12.26
N SER A 86 -9.81 13.93 -13.36
CA SER A 86 -9.87 13.04 -14.53
C SER A 86 -9.45 11.61 -14.19
N VAL A 87 -8.42 11.41 -13.38
CA VAL A 87 -7.96 10.07 -12.96
C VAL A 87 -9.00 9.40 -12.07
N MET A 88 -9.56 10.12 -11.09
CA MET A 88 -10.61 9.59 -10.22
C MET A 88 -11.89 9.24 -10.99
N ASP A 89 -12.31 10.07 -11.94
CA ASP A 89 -13.49 9.83 -12.79
C ASP A 89 -13.28 8.66 -13.76
N LYS A 90 -12.06 8.50 -14.27
CA LYS A 90 -11.68 7.36 -15.12
C LYS A 90 -11.73 6.04 -14.35
N ASN A 91 -11.37 6.04 -13.07
CA ASN A 91 -11.23 4.82 -12.28
C ASN A 91 -12.49 4.47 -11.47
N HIS A 92 -13.34 5.46 -11.16
CA HIS A 92 -14.52 5.30 -10.30
C HIS A 92 -15.74 5.99 -10.88
N TYR A 93 -16.86 5.28 -10.93
CA TYR A 93 -18.16 5.87 -11.26
C TYR A 93 -18.81 6.50 -10.03
N GLY A 94 -19.55 7.60 -10.24
CA GLY A 94 -20.27 8.28 -9.16
C GLY A 94 -19.33 8.87 -8.12
N LEU A 95 -19.68 8.72 -6.83
CA LEU A 95 -18.93 9.21 -5.68
C LEU A 95 -18.65 10.73 -5.74
N SER A 96 -19.56 11.52 -6.31
CA SER A 96 -19.34 12.96 -6.54
C SER A 96 -18.94 13.71 -5.28
N GLY A 97 -19.68 13.54 -4.19
CA GLY A 97 -19.37 14.19 -2.90
C GLY A 97 -18.03 13.75 -2.31
N VAL A 98 -17.69 12.46 -2.41
CA VAL A 98 -16.39 11.94 -1.91
C VAL A 98 -15.24 12.48 -2.75
N LYS A 99 -15.37 12.49 -4.08
CA LYS A 99 -14.34 13.02 -4.99
C LYS A 99 -14.15 14.51 -4.81
N GLU A 100 -15.22 15.28 -4.65
CA GLU A 100 -15.15 16.72 -4.38
C GLU A 100 -14.42 16.99 -3.07
N TYR A 101 -14.71 16.21 -2.03
CA TYR A 101 -14.00 16.31 -0.75
C TYR A 101 -12.51 16.04 -0.90
N ILE A 102 -12.14 14.98 -1.62
CA ILE A 102 -10.74 14.66 -1.91
C ILE A 102 -10.08 15.80 -2.69
N LEU A 103 -10.75 16.38 -3.68
CA LEU A 103 -10.23 17.54 -4.42
C LEU A 103 -10.00 18.75 -3.50
N ASN A 104 -10.92 19.03 -2.57
CA ASN A 104 -10.74 20.10 -1.58
C ASN A 104 -9.53 19.83 -0.68
N TYR A 105 -9.37 18.60 -0.21
CA TYR A 105 -8.21 18.17 0.57
C TYR A 105 -6.89 18.34 -0.21
N LEU A 106 -6.85 17.85 -1.45
CA LEU A 106 -5.68 17.98 -2.33
C LEU A 106 -5.36 19.44 -2.64
N SER A 107 -6.37 20.31 -2.74
CA SER A 107 -6.17 21.75 -2.95
C SER A 107 -5.38 22.37 -1.81
N VAL A 108 -5.67 22.00 -0.56
CA VAL A 108 -4.92 22.46 0.62
C VAL A 108 -3.48 21.95 0.60
N LEU A 109 -3.26 20.69 0.21
CA LEU A 109 -1.90 20.14 0.09
C LEU A 109 -1.08 20.85 -0.99
N ILE A 110 -1.65 21.05 -2.17
CA ILE A 110 -0.98 21.74 -3.30
C ILE A 110 -0.64 23.18 -2.91
N LEU A 111 -1.56 23.90 -2.25
CA LEU A 111 -1.29 25.26 -1.79
C LEU A 111 -0.14 25.31 -0.79
N LYS A 112 -0.10 24.38 0.17
CA LYS A 112 0.98 24.31 1.16
C LYS A 112 2.34 24.00 0.54
N GLU A 113 2.37 23.13 -0.46
CA GLU A 113 3.60 22.80 -1.19
C GLU A 113 4.12 23.99 -2.00
N ASN A 114 3.21 24.77 -2.62
CA ASN A 114 3.56 25.97 -3.37
C ASN A 114 3.98 27.17 -2.50
N GLN A 115 3.53 27.24 -1.24
CA GLN A 115 3.73 28.41 -0.35
C GLN A 115 5.02 28.35 0.50
N GLU A 116 6.00 27.50 0.16
CA GLU A 116 7.31 27.35 0.84
C GLU A 116 7.40 27.87 2.31
N LYS A 117 7.34 26.93 3.27
CA LYS A 117 7.96 27.01 4.60
C LYS A 117 7.51 28.06 5.63
N GLN A 118 6.59 28.99 5.35
CA GLN A 118 6.37 30.12 6.28
C GLN A 118 5.12 30.16 7.16
N LEU A 119 4.17 29.23 7.11
CA LEU A 119 3.00 29.35 7.99
C LEU A 119 2.62 28.01 8.61
N ILE A 120 2.90 27.93 9.91
CA ILE A 120 2.35 27.06 10.97
C ILE A 120 2.18 25.58 10.57
N PRO A 121 2.78 24.61 11.30
CA PRO A 121 2.55 23.17 11.07
C PRO A 121 1.12 22.75 11.48
N SER A 122 0.08 23.36 10.91
CA SER A 122 -1.25 22.79 10.86
C SER A 122 -1.23 21.78 9.72
N LYS A 123 -0.91 20.53 10.02
CA LYS A 123 -1.02 19.46 9.02
C LYS A 123 -2.51 19.18 8.80
N ALA A 124 -2.88 19.00 7.53
CA ALA A 124 -4.23 18.55 7.21
C ALA A 124 -4.43 17.18 7.88
N PRO A 125 -5.59 16.92 8.51
CA PRO A 125 -5.83 15.63 9.13
C PRO A 125 -5.73 14.50 8.10
N ILE A 126 -5.56 13.28 8.56
CA ILE A 126 -5.33 12.15 7.67
C ILE A 126 -6.67 11.61 7.19
N LEU A 127 -6.85 11.51 5.87
CA LEU A 127 -8.11 11.02 5.31
C LEU A 127 -8.39 9.58 5.78
N CYS A 128 -9.61 9.32 6.25
CA CYS A 128 -10.10 8.00 6.61
C CYS A 128 -11.39 7.69 5.86
N LEU A 129 -11.33 6.78 4.89
CA LEU A 129 -12.53 6.35 4.16
C LEU A 129 -13.26 5.26 4.96
N VAL A 130 -14.49 5.54 5.38
CA VAL A 130 -15.30 4.64 6.21
C VAL A 130 -16.53 4.19 5.44
N GLY A 131 -16.83 2.90 5.43
CA GLY A 131 -18.07 2.38 4.84
C GLY A 131 -18.02 0.89 4.57
N LEU A 132 -19.07 0.32 4.00
CA LEU A 132 -19.19 -1.14 3.85
C LEU A 132 -18.08 -1.76 2.99
N ALA A 133 -17.91 -3.08 3.14
CA ALA A 133 -16.94 -3.81 2.35
C ALA A 133 -17.31 -3.74 0.86
N GLY A 134 -16.30 -3.47 0.02
CA GLY A 134 -16.53 -3.39 -1.42
C GLY A 134 -17.21 -2.11 -1.91
N THR A 135 -17.13 -0.99 -1.17
CA THR A 135 -17.54 0.34 -1.66
C THR A 135 -16.48 1.05 -2.52
N GLY A 136 -15.31 0.44 -2.72
CA GLY A 136 -14.22 1.01 -3.55
C GLY A 136 -13.19 1.85 -2.78
N LYS A 137 -13.13 1.73 -1.45
CA LYS A 137 -12.20 2.48 -0.58
C LYS A 137 -10.74 2.36 -1.04
N THR A 138 -10.20 1.15 -1.05
CA THR A 138 -8.80 0.86 -1.44
C THR A 138 -8.49 1.32 -2.86
N THR A 139 -9.40 1.11 -3.81
CA THR A 139 -9.21 1.52 -5.21
C THR A 139 -9.26 3.03 -5.38
N LEU A 140 -9.98 3.75 -4.51
CA LEU A 140 -10.02 5.21 -4.50
C LEU A 140 -8.69 5.77 -4.02
N VAL A 141 -8.13 5.24 -2.93
CA VAL A 141 -6.79 5.62 -2.45
C VAL A 141 -5.72 5.37 -3.52
N TYR A 142 -5.81 4.25 -4.23
CA TYR A 142 -4.91 4.00 -5.37
C TYR A 142 -5.03 5.09 -6.45
N SER A 143 -6.25 5.54 -6.76
CA SER A 143 -6.48 6.62 -7.74
C SER A 143 -5.95 7.96 -7.25
N ILE A 144 -6.00 8.23 -5.94
CA ILE A 144 -5.36 9.40 -5.33
C ILE A 144 -3.85 9.34 -5.54
N ALA A 145 -3.21 8.22 -5.21
CA ALA A 145 -1.77 8.05 -5.41
C ALA A 145 -1.37 8.18 -6.90
N GLU A 146 -2.12 7.55 -7.80
CA GLU A 146 -1.93 7.65 -9.25
C GLU A 146 -2.05 9.11 -9.73
N SER A 147 -3.08 9.83 -9.27
CA SER A 147 -3.27 11.23 -9.65
C SER A 147 -2.18 12.18 -9.19
N LEU A 148 -1.54 11.87 -8.06
CA LEU A 148 -0.43 12.66 -7.52
C LEU A 148 0.92 12.25 -8.08
N GLY A 149 1.00 11.18 -8.89
CA GLY A 149 2.27 10.62 -9.37
C GLY A 149 3.11 9.96 -8.27
N LYS A 150 2.52 9.70 -7.11
CA LYS A 150 3.20 9.13 -5.95
C LYS A 150 3.20 7.60 -5.99
N LYS A 151 4.25 6.99 -5.43
CA LYS A 151 4.28 5.53 -5.22
C LYS A 151 3.21 5.14 -4.21
N PHE A 152 2.61 3.97 -4.39
CA PHE A 152 1.54 3.47 -3.54
C PHE A 152 2.00 2.20 -2.81
N GLU A 153 1.85 2.20 -1.49
CA GLU A 153 2.05 1.03 -0.65
C GLU A 153 0.86 0.80 0.27
N ARG A 154 0.70 -0.44 0.70
CA ARG A 154 -0.43 -0.88 1.53
C ARG A 154 0.06 -1.66 2.74
N ILE A 155 -0.49 -1.32 3.89
CA ILE A 155 -0.32 -2.03 5.17
C ILE A 155 -1.71 -2.50 5.62
N PRO A 156 -2.00 -3.80 5.52
CA PRO A 156 -3.26 -4.35 6.03
C PRO A 156 -3.19 -4.51 7.56
N PHE A 157 -4.23 -4.04 8.26
CA PHE A 157 -4.40 -4.18 9.71
C PHE A 157 -5.29 -5.37 10.10
N GLY A 158 -6.00 -5.96 9.14
CA GLY A 158 -6.83 -7.15 9.37
C GLY A 158 -6.04 -8.29 10.01
N GLY A 159 -6.37 -8.62 11.25
CA GLY A 159 -5.71 -9.67 12.03
C GLY A 159 -4.33 -9.29 12.60
N MET A 160 -3.91 -8.02 12.49
CA MET A 160 -2.67 -7.55 13.11
C MET A 160 -2.83 -7.56 14.63
N GLY A 161 -1.92 -8.23 15.33
CA GLY A 161 -2.00 -8.39 16.79
C GLY A 161 -0.77 -7.97 17.58
N ASP A 162 0.23 -7.37 16.93
CA ASP A 162 1.43 -6.87 17.61
C ASP A 162 1.94 -5.60 16.92
N ALA A 163 2.25 -4.57 17.72
CA ALA A 163 2.86 -3.32 17.27
C ALA A 163 4.24 -3.50 16.63
N ARG A 164 4.96 -4.58 16.95
CA ARG A 164 6.23 -4.95 16.27
C ARG A 164 6.04 -5.16 14.78
N ALA A 165 4.83 -5.49 14.32
CA ALA A 165 4.54 -5.53 12.89
C ALA A 165 4.73 -4.16 12.22
N LEU A 166 4.51 -3.05 12.94
CA LEU A 166 4.66 -1.68 12.42
C LEU A 166 6.06 -1.10 12.69
N ARG A 167 6.65 -1.34 13.87
CA ARG A 167 7.94 -0.78 14.32
C ARG A 167 9.14 -1.73 14.26
N GLY A 168 8.95 -2.98 13.92
CA GLY A 168 10.02 -3.97 13.91
C GLY A 168 10.47 -4.41 15.29
N GLN A 169 11.55 -5.18 15.31
CA GLN A 169 12.18 -5.70 16.52
C GLN A 169 13.60 -5.17 16.64
N SER A 170 14.14 -5.12 17.86
CA SER A 170 15.53 -4.72 18.07
C SER A 170 16.47 -5.60 17.23
N LYS A 171 17.43 -4.98 16.53
CA LYS A 171 18.47 -5.68 15.76
C LYS A 171 19.35 -6.63 16.59
N ALA A 172 19.26 -6.57 17.92
CA ALA A 172 19.90 -7.51 18.83
C ALA A 172 19.17 -8.86 18.93
N MET A 173 17.92 -8.94 18.49
CA MET A 173 17.15 -10.18 18.50
C MET A 173 17.52 -11.06 17.28
N PRO A 174 17.58 -12.39 17.44
CA PRO A 174 17.71 -13.31 16.31
C PRO A 174 16.57 -13.10 15.30
N ASP A 175 16.90 -13.14 14.01
CA ASP A 175 15.95 -13.00 12.90
C ASP A 175 15.11 -11.70 12.94
N ALA A 176 15.62 -10.67 13.62
CA ALA A 176 14.95 -9.39 13.68
C ALA A 176 14.84 -8.76 12.29
N GLU A 177 13.69 -8.13 12.03
CA GLU A 177 13.45 -7.38 10.81
C GLU A 177 12.82 -6.02 11.14
N PRO A 178 12.96 -5.04 10.24
CA PRO A 178 12.21 -3.80 10.34
C PRO A 178 10.70 -4.03 10.28
N GLY A 179 9.96 -3.07 10.82
CA GLY A 179 8.52 -3.02 10.74
C GLY A 179 8.00 -2.72 9.33
N TYR A 180 6.70 -2.86 9.15
CA TYR A 180 6.06 -2.62 7.86
C TYR A 180 6.28 -1.21 7.35
N ILE A 181 6.36 -0.19 8.20
CA ILE A 181 6.57 1.20 7.76
C ILE A 181 7.88 1.31 6.96
N ILE A 182 9.00 0.85 7.53
CA ILE A 182 10.31 0.83 6.88
C ILE A 182 10.30 -0.08 5.64
N LYS A 183 9.73 -1.29 5.76
CA LYS A 183 9.65 -2.23 4.62
C LYS A 183 8.90 -1.64 3.43
N LYS A 184 7.81 -0.90 3.67
CA LYS A 184 7.04 -0.25 2.60
C LYS A 184 7.79 0.93 1.99
N LEU A 185 8.52 1.72 2.78
CA LEU A 185 9.35 2.81 2.25
C LEU A 185 10.46 2.29 1.33
N VAL A 186 11.15 1.22 1.75
CA VAL A 186 12.16 0.56 0.92
C VAL A 186 11.56 0.04 -0.38
N ARG A 187 10.38 -0.61 -0.32
CA ARG A 187 9.68 -1.11 -1.51
C ARG A 187 9.21 0.00 -2.44
N ALA A 188 8.68 1.10 -1.89
CA ALA A 188 8.28 2.27 -2.65
C ALA A 188 9.49 2.95 -3.31
N GLY A 189 10.65 2.92 -2.64
CA GLY A 189 11.87 3.59 -3.10
C GLY A 189 11.74 5.10 -3.16
N SER A 190 10.83 5.67 -2.36
CA SER A 190 10.52 7.10 -2.29
C SER A 190 10.02 7.49 -0.89
N LYS A 191 10.49 8.62 -0.34
CA LYS A 191 10.05 9.13 0.97
C LYS A 191 8.68 9.80 0.97
N ASN A 192 8.22 10.30 -0.17
CA ASN A 192 6.94 11.02 -0.30
C ASN A 192 5.82 10.12 -0.89
N CYS A 193 5.83 8.83 -0.56
CA CYS A 193 4.85 7.86 -1.05
C CYS A 193 3.48 7.99 -0.35
N VAL A 194 2.46 7.37 -0.93
CA VAL A 194 1.16 7.15 -0.29
C VAL A 194 1.18 5.80 0.40
N ILE A 195 0.94 5.78 1.71
CA ILE A 195 0.77 4.55 2.50
C ILE A 195 -0.69 4.42 2.91
N LEU A 196 -1.34 3.38 2.40
CA LEU A 196 -2.67 2.99 2.81
C LEU A 196 -2.62 2.13 4.08
N LEU A 197 -3.26 2.62 5.15
CA LEU A 197 -3.56 1.86 6.36
C LEU A 197 -4.94 1.20 6.17
N ASP A 198 -4.94 -0.07 5.72
CA ASP A 198 -6.16 -0.75 5.28
C ASP A 198 -6.82 -1.56 6.40
N GLU A 199 -8.15 -1.48 6.49
CA GLU A 199 -8.98 -2.16 7.49
C GLU A 199 -8.54 -1.88 8.95
N LEU A 200 -8.40 -0.59 9.32
CA LEU A 200 -7.97 -0.16 10.65
C LEU A 200 -8.87 -0.68 11.79
N ASP A 201 -10.14 -0.98 11.48
CA ASP A 201 -11.14 -1.53 12.41
C ASP A 201 -10.95 -3.02 12.73
N ARG A 202 -10.04 -3.72 12.05
CA ARG A 202 -9.86 -5.18 12.14
C ARG A 202 -8.59 -5.63 12.85
N VAL A 203 -8.04 -4.77 13.70
CA VAL A 203 -6.95 -5.10 14.60
C VAL A 203 -7.41 -6.13 15.64
N SER A 204 -6.53 -7.03 16.05
CA SER A 204 -6.87 -7.99 17.11
C SER A 204 -6.98 -7.29 18.47
N GLU A 205 -7.91 -7.75 19.31
CA GLU A 205 -8.17 -7.13 20.61
C GLU A 205 -6.92 -7.07 21.50
N HIS A 206 -6.11 -8.15 21.50
CA HIS A 206 -4.91 -8.26 22.33
C HIS A 206 -3.81 -7.25 21.97
N GLY A 207 -3.68 -6.88 20.70
CA GLY A 207 -2.66 -5.92 20.23
C GLY A 207 -3.17 -4.50 20.05
N MET A 208 -4.46 -4.25 20.28
CA MET A 208 -5.11 -3.00 19.88
C MET A 208 -4.48 -1.77 20.54
N SER A 209 -4.26 -1.81 21.86
CA SER A 209 -3.70 -0.67 22.59
C SER A 209 -2.33 -0.26 22.02
N ASP A 210 -1.42 -1.22 21.85
CA ASP A 210 -0.06 -0.96 21.39
C ASP A 210 -0.06 -0.47 19.95
N ILE A 211 -0.85 -1.09 19.07
CA ILE A 211 -0.97 -0.70 17.66
C ILE A 211 -1.54 0.72 17.53
N MET A 212 -2.58 1.06 18.30
CA MET A 212 -3.14 2.40 18.32
C MET A 212 -2.14 3.43 18.85
N GLY A 213 -1.31 3.07 19.83
CA GLY A 213 -0.20 3.91 20.28
C GLY A 213 0.81 4.21 19.17
N VAL A 214 1.17 3.21 18.36
CA VAL A 214 2.02 3.43 17.17
C VAL A 214 1.35 4.32 16.13
N LEU A 215 0.06 4.12 15.89
CA LEU A 215 -0.70 4.96 14.97
C LEU A 215 -0.76 6.41 15.44
N VAL A 216 -0.92 6.67 16.74
CA VAL A 216 -0.87 8.04 17.27
C VAL A 216 0.46 8.70 16.88
N GLU A 217 1.60 8.04 17.10
CA GLU A 217 2.92 8.59 16.73
C GLU A 217 3.06 8.81 15.20
N LEU A 218 2.62 7.84 14.39
CA LEU A 218 2.72 7.89 12.92
C LEU A 218 1.84 9.00 12.32
N LEU A 219 0.63 9.15 12.84
CA LEU A 219 -0.38 10.09 12.35
C LEU A 219 -0.18 11.47 12.96
N ASP A 220 0.64 11.61 14.01
CA ASP A 220 0.93 12.89 14.64
C ASP A 220 1.97 13.68 13.84
N PRO A 221 1.60 14.87 13.34
CA PRO A 221 2.48 15.80 12.67
C PRO A 221 3.82 16.12 13.35
N GLU A 222 3.80 16.19 14.67
CA GLU A 222 4.94 16.65 15.47
C GLU A 222 5.91 15.50 15.74
N GLN A 223 5.37 14.28 15.88
CA GLN A 223 6.16 13.09 16.22
C GLN A 223 6.68 12.36 14.97
N ASN A 224 5.92 12.35 13.87
CA ASN A 224 6.25 11.55 12.70
C ASN A 224 7.51 12.00 11.93
N LYS A 225 8.07 13.17 12.25
CA LYS A 225 9.35 13.65 11.70
C LYS A 225 10.57 12.87 12.20
N ALA A 226 10.43 12.17 13.33
CA ALA A 226 11.50 11.42 13.96
C ALA A 226 11.03 10.00 14.35
N PHE A 227 10.23 9.37 13.48
CA PHE A 227 9.74 8.02 13.72
C PHE A 227 10.91 7.05 13.85
N THR A 228 10.91 6.26 14.93
CA THR A 228 12.00 5.32 15.21
C THR A 228 11.50 3.88 15.14
N ASP A 229 11.95 3.16 14.11
CA ASP A 229 11.81 1.71 14.00
C ASP A 229 12.86 1.02 14.88
N HIS A 230 12.48 -0.02 15.63
CA HIS A 230 13.35 -0.69 16.59
C HIS A 230 14.53 -1.42 15.93
N TYR A 231 14.38 -1.83 14.66
CA TYR A 231 15.47 -2.49 13.94
C TYR A 231 16.45 -1.46 13.40
N ILE A 232 15.94 -0.41 12.75
CA ILE A 232 16.76 0.66 12.19
C ILE A 232 17.45 1.46 13.29
N ASP A 233 16.73 1.72 14.38
CA ASP A 233 17.24 2.38 15.59
C ASP A 233 17.88 3.74 15.28
N TYR A 234 17.25 4.46 14.34
CA TYR A 234 17.61 5.78 13.88
C TYR A 234 16.35 6.49 13.38
N PRO A 235 16.13 7.78 13.70
CA PRO A 235 14.93 8.50 13.32
C PRO A 235 14.80 8.64 11.80
N PHE A 236 13.62 8.32 11.27
CA PHE A 236 13.28 8.53 9.86
C PHE A 236 12.13 9.53 9.75
N ASP A 237 12.27 10.50 8.84
CA ASP A 237 11.26 11.55 8.62
C ASP A 237 10.12 11.03 7.73
N LEU A 238 8.93 10.85 8.34
CA LEU A 238 7.70 10.45 7.65
C LEU A 238 6.80 11.64 7.29
N SER A 239 7.25 12.87 7.47
CA SER A 239 6.41 14.05 7.28
C SER A 239 5.95 14.26 5.84
N GLU A 240 6.68 13.72 4.86
CA GLU A 240 6.33 13.73 3.43
C GLU A 240 5.47 12.53 3.00
N VAL A 241 5.31 11.52 3.85
CA VAL A 241 4.45 10.35 3.57
C VAL A 241 2.99 10.76 3.70
N LEU A 242 2.21 10.53 2.65
CA LEU A 242 0.76 10.72 2.70
C LEU A 242 0.11 9.43 3.21
N PHE A 243 -0.23 9.41 4.48
CA PHE A 243 -1.04 8.33 5.06
C PHE A 243 -2.50 8.53 4.67
N ILE A 244 -3.18 7.45 4.31
CA ILE A 244 -4.63 7.40 4.13
C ILE A 244 -5.14 6.12 4.79
N ALA A 245 -6.16 6.23 5.62
CA ALA A 245 -6.74 5.11 6.33
C ALA A 245 -8.05 4.65 5.67
N THR A 246 -8.41 3.40 5.89
CA THR A 246 -9.76 2.90 5.58
C THR A 246 -10.26 2.02 6.71
N ALA A 247 -11.58 2.04 6.90
CA ALA A 247 -12.24 1.18 7.88
C ALA A 247 -13.65 0.82 7.42
N ASN A 248 -14.26 -0.22 8.01
CA ASN A 248 -15.69 -0.47 7.80
C ASN A 248 -16.57 0.36 8.74
N ASN A 249 -16.12 0.55 9.97
CA ASN A 249 -16.71 1.40 10.99
C ASN A 249 -15.60 2.00 11.86
N THR A 250 -15.95 2.87 12.79
CA THR A 250 -14.99 3.52 13.69
C THR A 250 -15.00 2.94 15.10
N THR A 251 -15.76 1.88 15.36
CA THR A 251 -15.99 1.34 16.72
C THR A 251 -14.71 0.82 17.36
N ASN A 252 -13.84 0.17 16.58
CA ASN A 252 -12.60 -0.43 17.06
C ASN A 252 -11.36 0.46 16.81
N ILE A 253 -11.56 1.78 16.74
CA ILE A 253 -10.48 2.76 16.57
C ILE A 253 -10.46 3.65 17.82
N SER A 254 -9.28 3.83 18.41
CA SER A 254 -9.16 4.65 19.62
C SER A 254 -9.48 6.12 19.35
N ALA A 255 -10.04 6.82 20.34
CA ALA A 255 -10.35 8.25 20.22
C ALA A 255 -9.12 9.08 19.83
N ALA A 256 -7.95 8.77 20.40
CA ALA A 256 -6.70 9.45 20.10
C ALA A 256 -6.27 9.33 18.63
N VAL A 257 -6.61 8.21 17.97
CA VAL A 257 -6.40 8.03 16.52
C VAL A 257 -7.48 8.76 15.74
N LEU A 258 -8.76 8.64 16.12
CA LEU A 258 -9.88 9.30 15.45
C LEU A 258 -9.72 10.83 15.40
N ASP A 259 -9.20 11.46 16.45
CA ASP A 259 -8.95 12.91 16.51
C ASP A 259 -7.93 13.40 15.45
N ARG A 260 -7.11 12.49 14.91
CA ARG A 260 -6.13 12.75 13.84
C ARG A 260 -6.65 12.40 12.45
N LEU A 261 -7.85 11.82 12.37
CA LEU A 261 -8.46 11.35 11.13
C LEU A 261 -9.59 12.27 10.67
N GLU A 262 -9.64 12.50 9.37
CA GLU A 262 -10.77 13.15 8.70
C GLU A 262 -11.65 12.07 8.07
N ILE A 263 -12.79 11.80 8.71
CA ILE A 263 -13.68 10.70 8.32
C ILE A 263 -14.51 11.10 7.10
N ILE A 264 -14.35 10.34 6.01
CA ILE A 264 -15.18 10.45 4.81
C ILE A 264 -16.05 9.19 4.68
N GLN A 265 -17.37 9.38 4.76
CA GLN A 265 -18.32 8.29 4.63
C GLN A 265 -18.49 7.89 3.15
N MET A 266 -18.27 6.62 2.88
CA MET A 266 -18.38 6.02 1.55
C MET A 266 -19.82 5.55 1.33
N PRO A 267 -20.53 6.09 0.33
CA PRO A 267 -21.91 5.71 0.07
C PRO A 267 -22.00 4.28 -0.44
N SER A 268 -23.19 3.69 -0.30
CA SER A 268 -23.54 2.44 -1.00
C SER A 268 -23.93 2.75 -2.45
N TYR A 269 -23.80 1.77 -3.33
CA TYR A 269 -24.18 1.92 -4.73
C TYR A 269 -25.62 1.49 -4.97
N THR A 270 -26.35 2.31 -5.72
CA THR A 270 -27.65 1.96 -6.31
C THR A 270 -27.50 0.92 -7.41
N ASP A 271 -28.58 0.22 -7.74
CA ASP A 271 -28.59 -0.76 -8.85
C ASP A 271 -28.18 -0.12 -10.19
N GLN A 272 -28.65 1.10 -10.45
CA GLN A 272 -28.29 1.83 -11.67
C GLN A 272 -26.79 2.12 -11.73
N GLU A 273 -26.21 2.61 -10.62
CA GLU A 273 -24.76 2.81 -10.53
C GLU A 273 -23.99 1.51 -10.71
N LYS A 274 -24.46 0.41 -10.11
CA LYS A 274 -23.85 -0.92 -10.27
C LYS A 274 -23.87 -1.40 -11.71
N ILE A 275 -24.95 -1.17 -12.45
CA ILE A 275 -25.03 -1.52 -13.87
C ILE A 275 -23.97 -0.72 -14.66
N VAL A 276 -23.84 0.58 -14.40
CA VAL A 276 -22.83 1.40 -15.08
C VAL A 276 -21.42 0.97 -14.72
N ILE A 277 -21.14 0.67 -13.45
CA ILE A 277 -19.86 0.12 -12.96
C ILE A 277 -19.56 -1.22 -13.65
N ALA A 278 -20.55 -2.11 -13.70
CA ALA A 278 -20.42 -3.42 -14.32
C ALA A 278 -20.03 -3.30 -15.80
N LYS A 279 -20.77 -2.49 -16.57
CA LYS A 279 -20.57 -2.30 -18.02
C LYS A 279 -19.28 -1.56 -18.36
N SER A 280 -19.02 -0.45 -17.68
CA SER A 280 -18.01 0.53 -18.12
C SER A 280 -16.64 0.28 -17.49
N PHE A 281 -16.59 -0.40 -16.33
CA PHE A 281 -15.35 -0.58 -15.57
C PHE A 281 -14.98 -2.05 -15.42
N PHE A 282 -15.90 -2.88 -14.90
CA PHE A 282 -15.58 -4.26 -14.56
C PHE A 282 -15.51 -5.16 -15.80
N PHE A 283 -16.53 -5.15 -16.65
CA PHE A 283 -16.59 -6.03 -17.81
C PHE A 283 -15.38 -5.85 -18.75
N PRO A 284 -14.98 -4.63 -19.17
CA PRO A 284 -13.83 -4.45 -20.04
C PRO A 284 -12.52 -4.92 -19.38
N ARG A 285 -12.34 -4.60 -18.09
CA ARG A 285 -11.13 -4.95 -17.32
C ARG A 285 -10.99 -6.46 -17.13
N ILE A 286 -12.04 -7.13 -16.67
CA ILE A 286 -12.03 -8.57 -16.41
C ILE A 286 -11.94 -9.34 -17.72
N ARG A 287 -12.59 -8.85 -18.79
CA ARG A 287 -12.48 -9.43 -20.14
C ARG A 287 -11.03 -9.43 -20.63
N ALA A 288 -10.32 -8.31 -20.47
CA ALA A 288 -8.90 -8.24 -20.81
C ALA A 288 -8.05 -9.20 -19.96
N GLN A 289 -8.31 -9.30 -18.66
CA GLN A 289 -7.59 -10.22 -17.75
C GLN A 289 -7.83 -11.71 -18.08
N THR A 290 -9.00 -12.05 -18.63
CA THR A 290 -9.35 -13.41 -19.03
C THR A 290 -8.89 -13.76 -20.45
N GLY A 291 -8.23 -12.83 -21.15
CA GLY A 291 -7.74 -13.03 -22.51
C GLY A 291 -8.83 -13.04 -23.58
N LEU A 292 -10.05 -12.60 -23.25
CA LEU A 292 -11.16 -12.50 -24.20
C LEU A 292 -11.02 -11.20 -25.02
N THR A 293 -10.98 -11.30 -26.35
CA THR A 293 -11.01 -10.13 -27.23
C THR A 293 -12.43 -9.57 -27.37
N GLU A 294 -12.56 -8.33 -27.87
CA GLU A 294 -13.84 -7.61 -28.00
C GLU A 294 -14.97 -8.41 -28.64
N ASN A 295 -14.64 -9.17 -29.68
CA ASN A 295 -15.63 -9.86 -30.49
C ASN A 295 -15.93 -11.29 -30.00
N LYS A 296 -15.38 -11.71 -28.87
CA LYS A 296 -15.51 -13.09 -28.36
C LYS A 296 -16.63 -13.26 -27.35
N ILE A 297 -17.10 -12.17 -26.73
CA ILE A 297 -18.17 -12.24 -25.73
C ILE A 297 -19.09 -11.03 -25.79
N PHE A 298 -20.39 -11.29 -25.78
CA PHE A 298 -21.47 -10.30 -25.75
C PHE A 298 -22.47 -10.66 -24.65
N ILE A 299 -23.00 -9.65 -23.96
CA ILE A 299 -24.05 -9.80 -22.95
C ILE A 299 -25.20 -8.87 -23.34
N ASP A 300 -26.42 -9.38 -23.44
CA ASP A 300 -27.58 -8.56 -23.74
C ASP A 300 -27.83 -7.49 -22.68
N ASP A 301 -28.20 -6.30 -23.13
CA ASP A 301 -28.29 -5.10 -22.29
C ASP A 301 -29.39 -5.18 -21.22
N ASN A 302 -30.42 -5.99 -21.45
CA ASN A 302 -31.50 -6.26 -20.51
C ASN A 302 -31.12 -7.23 -19.39
N LEU A 303 -29.94 -7.87 -19.44
CA LEU A 303 -29.52 -8.88 -18.47
C LEU A 303 -28.75 -8.32 -17.29
N TRP A 304 -28.21 -7.11 -17.40
CA TRP A 304 -27.41 -6.50 -16.34
C TRP A 304 -28.13 -6.41 -14.98
N PRO A 305 -29.45 -6.11 -14.91
CA PRO A 305 -30.20 -6.23 -13.66
C PRO A 305 -30.11 -7.62 -12.99
N THR A 306 -30.10 -8.70 -13.78
CA THR A 306 -29.95 -10.07 -13.28
C THR A 306 -28.50 -10.35 -12.85
N VAL A 307 -27.51 -9.82 -13.58
CA VAL A 307 -26.08 -9.97 -13.25
C VAL A 307 -25.69 -9.27 -11.95
N ILE A 308 -26.32 -8.13 -11.62
CA ILE A 308 -26.01 -7.40 -10.38
C ILE A 308 -26.61 -8.02 -9.13
N ARG A 309 -27.66 -8.85 -9.27
CA ARG A 309 -28.38 -9.49 -8.16
C ARG A 309 -28.60 -10.98 -8.41
N PRO A 310 -27.55 -11.78 -8.62
CA PRO A 310 -27.72 -13.21 -8.89
C PRO A 310 -28.28 -13.95 -7.67
N LEU A 311 -28.01 -13.46 -6.45
CA LEU A 311 -28.34 -14.10 -5.17
C LEU A 311 -28.99 -13.13 -4.15
N GLY A 312 -29.48 -11.97 -4.59
CA GLY A 312 -30.11 -10.96 -3.72
C GLY A 312 -29.37 -9.62 -3.64
N TYR A 313 -29.68 -8.85 -2.59
CA TYR A 313 -29.14 -7.50 -2.38
C TYR A 313 -27.73 -7.55 -1.78
N ASP A 314 -26.79 -6.85 -2.43
CA ASP A 314 -25.48 -6.51 -1.88
C ASP A 314 -25.40 -4.98 -1.79
N SER A 315 -24.72 -4.43 -0.80
CA SER A 315 -24.45 -2.99 -0.70
C SER A 315 -23.19 -2.57 -1.47
N GLY A 316 -22.26 -3.50 -1.67
CA GLY A 316 -20.99 -3.28 -2.37
C GLY A 316 -20.97 -3.78 -3.80
N ILE A 317 -19.80 -3.69 -4.43
CA ILE A 317 -19.53 -4.18 -5.80
C ILE A 317 -18.59 -5.40 -5.83
N ARG A 318 -18.23 -5.96 -4.66
CA ARG A 318 -17.32 -7.12 -4.58
C ARG A 318 -17.96 -8.40 -5.11
N SER A 319 -19.22 -8.67 -4.77
CA SER A 319 -19.96 -9.81 -5.31
C SER A 319 -20.15 -9.67 -6.82
N LEU A 320 -20.54 -8.47 -7.27
CA LEU A 320 -20.69 -8.12 -8.69
C LEU A 320 -19.43 -8.42 -9.50
N TYR A 321 -18.25 -8.00 -9.02
CA TYR A 321 -16.97 -8.32 -9.66
C TYR A 321 -16.80 -9.84 -9.82
N ARG A 322 -17.01 -10.61 -8.74
CA ARG A 322 -16.87 -12.08 -8.75
C ARG A 322 -17.87 -12.75 -9.69
N THR A 323 -19.10 -12.25 -9.77
CA THR A 323 -20.13 -12.75 -10.68
C THR A 323 -19.68 -12.57 -12.13
N ILE A 324 -19.27 -11.36 -12.53
CA ILE A 324 -18.80 -11.08 -13.89
C ILE A 324 -17.55 -11.91 -14.21
N GLU A 325 -16.61 -12.02 -13.27
CA GLU A 325 -15.41 -12.85 -13.43
C GLU A 325 -15.76 -14.33 -13.64
N GLY A 326 -16.70 -14.88 -12.86
CA GLY A 326 -17.18 -16.24 -13.03
C GLY A 326 -17.81 -16.45 -14.41
N MET A 327 -18.65 -15.53 -14.86
CA MET A 327 -19.29 -15.57 -16.18
C MET A 327 -18.23 -15.56 -17.31
N LEU A 328 -17.26 -14.66 -17.25
CA LEU A 328 -16.21 -14.54 -18.27
C LEU A 328 -15.26 -15.73 -18.29
N ARG A 329 -14.92 -16.31 -17.13
CA ARG A 329 -14.13 -17.55 -17.06
C ARG A 329 -14.87 -18.74 -17.69
N LYS A 330 -16.18 -18.87 -17.45
CA LYS A 330 -17.01 -19.90 -18.10
C LYS A 330 -17.04 -19.71 -19.62
N ALA A 331 -17.18 -18.48 -20.10
CA ALA A 331 -17.12 -18.18 -21.53
C ALA A 331 -15.75 -18.53 -22.15
N ALA A 332 -14.66 -18.15 -21.47
CA ALA A 332 -13.31 -18.50 -21.90
C ALA A 332 -13.12 -20.03 -22.00
N ARG A 333 -13.63 -20.78 -21.02
CA ARG A 333 -13.63 -22.24 -21.03
C ARG A 333 -14.37 -22.81 -22.25
N ILE A 334 -15.56 -22.31 -22.57
CA ILE A 334 -16.35 -22.75 -23.74
C ILE A 334 -15.56 -22.55 -25.04
N ILE A 335 -14.86 -21.43 -25.16
CA ILE A 335 -14.04 -21.11 -26.35
C ILE A 335 -12.81 -22.02 -26.44
N VAL A 336 -12.12 -22.25 -25.32
CA VAL A 336 -10.94 -23.14 -25.28
C VAL A 336 -11.33 -24.60 -25.54
N GLU A 337 -12.49 -25.04 -25.06
CA GLU A 337 -13.04 -26.37 -25.36
C GLU A 337 -13.51 -26.53 -26.82
N GLY A 338 -13.46 -25.46 -27.63
CA GLY A 338 -13.87 -25.48 -29.04
C GLY A 338 -15.39 -25.57 -29.27
N LYS A 339 -16.19 -25.44 -28.20
CA LYS A 339 -17.66 -25.53 -28.28
C LYS A 339 -18.31 -24.34 -28.96
N ALA A 340 -17.67 -23.16 -28.89
CA ALA A 340 -18.12 -21.96 -29.60
C ALA A 340 -16.93 -21.06 -29.94
N GLN A 341 -16.95 -20.38 -31.08
CA GLN A 341 -15.95 -19.36 -31.41
C GLN A 341 -16.23 -18.02 -30.74
N THR A 342 -17.50 -17.72 -30.46
CA THR A 342 -18.01 -16.51 -29.81
C THR A 342 -19.11 -16.90 -28.84
N VAL A 343 -19.17 -16.27 -27.67
CA VAL A 343 -20.19 -16.53 -26.64
C VAL A 343 -21.13 -15.34 -26.53
N HIS A 344 -22.42 -15.56 -26.79
CA HIS A 344 -23.46 -14.56 -26.60
C HIS A 344 -24.35 -14.96 -25.42
N ILE A 345 -24.35 -14.15 -24.37
CA ILE A 345 -25.14 -14.36 -23.15
C ILE A 345 -26.46 -13.62 -23.32
N ASN A 346 -27.55 -14.39 -23.36
CA ASN A 346 -28.92 -13.93 -23.57
C ASN A 346 -29.85 -14.46 -22.44
N SER A 347 -31.13 -14.08 -22.45
CA SER A 347 -32.09 -14.47 -21.41
C SER A 347 -32.30 -15.99 -21.27
N GLN A 348 -31.99 -16.77 -22.30
CA GLN A 348 -32.19 -18.22 -22.30
C GLN A 348 -31.04 -18.96 -21.62
N ASN A 349 -29.79 -18.49 -21.81
CA ASN A 349 -28.59 -19.19 -21.32
C ASN A 349 -27.92 -18.55 -20.10
N ILE A 350 -28.33 -17.34 -19.67
CA ILE A 350 -27.69 -16.62 -18.54
C ILE A 350 -27.53 -17.46 -17.27
N LYS A 351 -28.49 -18.35 -16.98
CA LYS A 351 -28.45 -19.23 -15.80
C LYS A 351 -27.25 -20.18 -15.82
N GLU A 352 -26.76 -20.58 -16.98
CA GLU A 352 -25.58 -21.43 -17.12
C GLU A 352 -24.29 -20.68 -16.74
N PHE A 353 -24.28 -19.35 -16.90
CA PHE A 353 -23.14 -18.50 -16.62
C PHE A 353 -23.11 -18.00 -15.19
N LEU A 354 -24.27 -17.71 -14.59
CA LEU A 354 -24.34 -17.29 -13.19
C LEU A 354 -23.95 -18.42 -12.22
N LEU A 355 -23.57 -18.03 -11.00
CA LEU A 355 -23.31 -18.98 -9.93
C LEU A 355 -24.65 -19.50 -9.40
N THR A 356 -24.97 -20.76 -9.67
CA THR A 356 -25.99 -21.52 -8.96
C THR A 356 -25.32 -22.21 -7.77
N TRP A 357 -25.84 -21.99 -6.57
CA TRP A 357 -25.54 -22.85 -5.42
C TRP A 357 -26.54 -23.99 -5.37
#